data_AF-A0A968HJY3-F1
#
_entry.id   AF-A0A968HJY3-F1
#
_cell.length_a   1.000
_cell.length_b   1.000
_cell.length_c   1.000
_cell.angle_alpha   90.00
_cell.angle_beta   90.00
_cell.angle_gamma   90.00
#
_symmetry.space_group_name_H-M   'P 1'
#
loop_
_entity.id
_entity.type
_entity.pdbx_description
1 polymer ?
#
loop_
_entity_poly.entity_id
_entity_poly.type
_entity_poly.pdbx_seq_one_letter_code
_entity_poly.pdbx_strand_id
1 'polypeptide(L)' 'MKIVSLSAHFNGKFIQLDDPYELEPDTKLIVTVLPKQLSERDAWLSFSIGELNNAYGEEDEYPLDVIQVANPDYAGS' A
#
# COMPACT_ATOMS: atom_id res chain seq x y z
N MET A 1 4.49 -17.39 25.88
CA MET A 1 3.26 -16.56 25.85
C MET A 1 2.87 -16.41 24.39
N LYS A 2 1.70 -16.90 23.98
CA LYS A 2 1.26 -16.83 22.57
C LYS A 2 0.39 -15.59 22.43
N ILE A 3 0.89 -14.58 21.72
CA ILE A 3 0.14 -13.37 21.40
C ILE A 3 -0.69 -13.68 20.15
N VAL A 4 -2.00 -13.48 20.23
CA VAL A 4 -2.91 -13.57 19.10
C VAL A 4 -3.32 -12.16 18.72
N SER A 5 -3.13 -11.79 17.46
CA SER A 5 -3.62 -10.52 16.93
C SER A 5 -5.03 -10.76 16.39
N LEU A 6 -6.00 -9.98 16.90
CA LEU A 6 -7.40 -10.05 16.50
C LEU A 6 -7.77 -8.70 15.88
N SER A 7 -8.43 -8.74 14.72
CA SER A 7 -9.00 -7.55 14.11
C SER A 7 -10.25 -7.15 14.88
N ALA A 8 -10.36 -5.85 15.14
CA ALA A 8 -11.48 -5.29 15.86
C ALA A 8 -11.73 -3.85 15.40
N HIS A 9 -13.00 -3.45 15.40
CA HIS A 9 -13.40 -2.08 15.15
C HIS A 9 -14.09 -1.47 16.36
N PHE A 10 -13.96 -0.15 16.49
CA PHE A 10 -14.66 0.61 17.51
C PHE A 10 -16.00 1.10 16.94
N ASN A 11 -17.11 0.64 17.52
CA ASN A 11 -18.45 1.02 17.08
C ASN A 11 -18.97 2.34 17.70
N GLY A 12 -18.11 3.09 18.38
CA GLY A 12 -18.46 4.32 19.10
C GLY A 12 -18.73 4.12 20.60
N LYS A 13 -18.96 2.88 21.05
CA LYS A 13 -19.22 2.55 22.46
C LYS A 13 -18.39 1.38 22.97
N PHE A 14 -18.19 0.37 22.13
CA PHE A 14 -17.48 -0.86 22.45
C PHE A 14 -16.50 -1.21 21.33
N ILE A 15 -15.42 -1.91 21.71
CA ILE A 15 -14.51 -2.56 20.76
C ILE A 15 -15.15 -3.90 20.40
N GLN A 16 -15.48 -4.08 19.13
CA GLN A 16 -16.08 -5.31 18.62
C GLN A 16 -15.02 -6.07 17.82
N LEU A 17 -14.83 -7.34 18.17
CA LEU A 17 -14.00 -8.23 17.38
C LEU A 17 -14.72 -8.50 16.05
N ASP A 18 -13.97 -8.42 14.96
CA ASP A 18 -14.53 -8.66 13.62
C ASP A 18 -14.83 -10.15 13.43
N ASP A 19 -13.98 -11.00 14.01
CA ASP A 19 -14.11 -12.45 14.00
C ASP A 19 -14.50 -12.98 15.40
N PRO A 20 -15.31 -14.05 15.49
CA PRO A 20 -15.65 -14.66 16.77
C PRO A 20 -14.40 -15.24 17.44
N TYR A 21 -14.15 -14.81 18.68
CA TYR A 21 -13.07 -15.31 19.51
C TYR A 21 -13.54 -15.46 20.95
N GLU A 22 -13.28 -16.61 21.55
CA GLU A 22 -13.68 -16.89 22.93
C GLU A 22 -12.70 -16.20 23.90
N LEU A 23 -13.22 -15.27 24.69
CA LEU A 23 -12.48 -14.56 25.73
C LEU A 23 -13.00 -14.99 27.09
N GLU A 24 -12.13 -15.57 27.91
CA GLU A 24 -12.46 -15.87 29.30
C GLU A 24 -12.51 -14.59 30.14
N PRO A 25 -13.32 -14.54 31.21
CA PRO A 25 -13.30 -13.43 32.16
C PRO A 25 -11.88 -13.15 32.68
N ASP A 26 -11.53 -11.88 32.88
CA ASP A 26 -10.22 -11.42 33.36
C ASP A 26 -9.01 -11.75 32.46
N THR A 27 -9.23 -12.13 31.20
CA THR A 27 -8.14 -12.28 30.22
C THR A 27 -7.40 -10.96 30.03
N LYS A 28 -6.07 -10.97 30.19
CA LYS A 28 -5.22 -9.78 29.96
C LYS A 28 -5.13 -9.47 28.47
N LEU A 29 -5.60 -8.29 28.08
CA LEU A 29 -5.59 -7.83 26.69
C LEU A 29 -4.59 -6.69 26.48
N ILE A 30 -3.95 -6.66 25.30
CA ILE A 30 -3.16 -5.53 24.82
C ILE A 30 -3.94 -4.92 23.65
N VAL A 31 -4.31 -3.64 23.77
CA VAL A 31 -5.07 -2.93 22.74
C VAL A 31 -4.11 -2.05 21.93
N THR A 32 -4.05 -2.26 20.63
CA THR A 32 -3.31 -1.43 19.69
C THR A 32 -4.29 -0.66 18.82
N VAL A 33 -4.30 0.67 18.95
CA VAL A 33 -5.15 1.54 18.13
C VAL A 33 -4.40 1.89 16.85
N LEU A 34 -4.92 1.45 15.71
CA LEU A 34 -4.38 1.82 14.42
C LEU A 34 -4.75 3.29 14.12
N PRO A 35 -3.78 4.13 13.71
CA PRO A 35 -4.09 5.49 13.28
C PRO A 35 -5.01 5.43 12.07
N LYS A 36 -6.01 6.33 12.00
CA LYS A 36 -6.74 6.54 10.75
C LYS A 36 -5.72 6.79 9.65
N GLN A 37 -5.89 6.07 8.55
CA GLN A 37 -5.04 6.13 7.36
C GLN A 37 -4.62 7.58 7.15
N LEU A 38 -3.33 7.83 7.41
CA LEU A 38 -2.80 9.18 7.53
C LEU A 38 -3.11 9.89 6.22
N SER A 39 -3.69 11.10 6.28
CA SER A 39 -3.90 11.97 5.12
C SER A 39 -2.66 12.10 4.24
N GLU A 40 -1.49 11.90 4.85
CA GLU A 40 -0.21 11.78 4.19
C GLU A 40 -0.18 10.70 3.10
N ARG A 41 -0.74 9.50 3.33
CA ARG A 41 -0.75 8.42 2.34
C ARG A 41 -1.52 8.81 1.08
N ASP A 42 -2.67 9.46 1.23
CA ASP A 42 -3.47 9.91 0.10
C ASP A 42 -2.80 11.09 -0.63
N ALA A 43 -2.11 11.97 0.13
CA ALA A 43 -1.29 13.03 -0.45
C ALA A 43 -0.11 12.46 -1.24
N TRP A 44 0.60 11.46 -0.71
CA TRP A 44 1.67 10.74 -1.40
C TRP A 44 1.16 10.02 -2.65
N LEU A 45 -0.01 9.37 -2.57
CA LEU A 45 -0.61 8.70 -3.71
C LEU A 45 -0.91 9.70 -4.83
N SER A 46 -1.56 10.81 -4.48
CA SER A 46 -1.91 11.87 -5.42
C SER A 46 -0.67 12.51 -6.06
N PHE A 47 0.37 12.77 -5.25
CA PHE A 47 1.65 13.29 -5.73
C PHE A 47 2.32 12.32 -6.70
N SER A 48 2.42 11.03 -6.35
CA SER A 48 3.05 10.02 -7.19
C SER A 48 2.34 9.83 -8.53
N ILE A 49 1.00 9.88 -8.57
CA ILE A 49 0.22 9.83 -9.81
C ILE A 49 0.50 11.06 -10.68
N GLY A 50 0.57 12.25 -10.07
CA GLY A 50 0.88 13.49 -10.78
C GLY A 50 2.25 13.44 -11.45
N GLU A 51 3.29 13.01 -10.72
CA GLU A 51 4.65 12.88 -11.25
C GLU A 51 4.75 11.80 -12.33
N LEU A 52 4.04 10.68 -12.18
CA LEU A 52 4.02 9.63 -13.19
C LEU A 52 3.36 10.12 -14.49
N ASN A 53 2.26 10.85 -14.39
CA ASN A 53 1.63 11.47 -15.56
C ASN A 53 2.51 12.55 -16.19
N ASN A 54 3.33 13.26 -15.41
CA ASN A 54 4.29 14.22 -15.95
C ASN A 54 5.44 13.53 -16.69
N ALA A 55 6.01 12.47 -16.10
CA ALA A 55 7.13 11.73 -16.68
C ALA A 55 6.77 10.97 -17.96
N TYR A 56 5.51 10.52 -18.08
CA TYR A 56 5.03 9.74 -19.24
C TYR A 56 3.92 10.47 -20.01
N GLY A 57 3.73 11.78 -19.79
CA GLY A 57 2.68 12.57 -20.44
C GLY A 57 3.03 12.99 -21.86
N GLU A 58 4.33 13.13 -22.13
CA GLU A 58 4.87 13.28 -23.49
C GLU A 58 5.63 12.01 -23.85
N GLU A 59 5.41 11.52 -25.06
CA GLU A 59 6.13 10.36 -25.58
C GLU A 59 7.51 10.84 -26.06
N ASP A 60 8.56 10.49 -25.32
CA ASP A 60 9.93 10.72 -25.77
C ASP A 60 10.17 9.89 -27.05
N GLU A 61 10.38 10.56 -28.17
CA GLU A 61 10.86 9.89 -29.37
C GLU A 61 12.32 9.50 -29.14
N TYR A 62 12.58 8.19 -29.00
CA TYR A 62 13.93 7.63 -28.88
C TYR A 62 14.39 7.15 -30.27
N PRO A 63 15.03 8.02 -31.08
CA PRO A 63 15.44 7.66 -32.43
C PRO A 63 16.57 6.61 -32.40
N LEU A 64 16.64 5.79 -33.45
CA LEU A 64 17.58 4.65 -33.51
C LEU A 64 19.06 5.07 -33.45
N ASP A 65 19.37 6.33 -33.73
CA ASP A 65 20.71 6.91 -33.62
C ASP A 65 21.17 7.12 -32.17
N VAL A 66 20.27 7.04 -31.17
CA VAL A 66 20.64 7.03 -29.74
C VAL A 66 21.11 5.65 -29.25
N ILE A 67 21.01 4.62 -30.08
CA ILE A 67 21.45 3.26 -29.74
C ILE A 67 22.99 3.20 -29.80
N GLN A 68 23.63 3.11 -28.63
CA GLN A 68 25.10 3.04 -28.54
C GLN A 68 25.67 1.72 -29.08
N VAL A 69 24.97 0.60 -28.89
CA VAL A 69 25.33 -0.71 -29.41
C VAL A 69 24.06 -1.42 -29.83
N ALA A 70 23.94 -1.75 -31.12
CA ALA A 70 22.80 -2.50 -31.62
C ALA A 70 22.79 -3.91 -31.02
N ASN A 71 21.65 -4.32 -30.46
CA ASN A 71 21.46 -5.69 -29.99
C ASN A 71 21.12 -6.59 -31.20
N PRO A 72 22.02 -7.48 -31.64
CA PRO A 72 21.79 -8.33 -32.82
C PRO A 72 20.68 -9.36 -32.61
N ASP A 73 20.35 -9.69 -31.36
CA ASP A 73 19.27 -10.61 -31.01
C ASP A 73 17.90 -9.92 -30.99
N TYR A 74 17.86 -8.59 -31.09
CA TYR A 74 16.64 -7.81 -31.23
C TYR A 74 16.16 -7.83 -32.69
N ALA A 75 15.86 -9.01 -33.21
CA ALA A 75 15.14 -9.17 -34.45
C ALA A 75 13.64 -9.14 -34.13
N GLY A 76 12.99 -8.01 -34.41
CA GLY A 76 11.54 -7.88 -34.31
C GLY A 76 10.83 -8.94 -35.16
N SER A 77 9.85 -9.61 -34.56
CA SER A 77 8.82 -10.41 -35.23
C SER A 77 7.85 -9.54 -36.00
#